data_AF-A0A1C5BZU7-F1
#
_entry.id   AF-A0A1C5BZU7-F1
#
_cell.length_a   1.000
_cell.length_b   1.000
_cell.length_c   1.000
_cell.angle_alpha   90.00
_cell.angle_beta   90.00
_cell.angle_gamma   90.00
#
_symmetry.space_group_name_H-M   'P 1'
#
loop_
_entity.id
_entity.type
_entity.pdbx_description
1 polymer ?
#
loop_
_entity_poly.entity_id
_entity_poly.type
_entity_poly.pdbx_seq_one_letter_code
_entity_poly.pdbx_strand_id
1 'polypeptide(L)'
;MEHVPPPAEELARLDRELAELDARRAQLLTRRAWLLAALRPPAPTAAPGWNPSAWGAPAPGRPGAPAQPWGHVPPKQASAPRSAQNVLLTLGGLLLTVAAIAFTLVSWGSMGIGGRSAVLAAVTVGALAAPAVLLRRGLTATAEALAALALVLTLLDAYAVHAVAAPDTDGLGFTAVAAAVLAALWTAYGLALGKLHLPLPAAVVLAQWPLLFGAWAAGAPALVVGWALLATAVLDGAIALWGKGTGARVTACVGGSVMAFSALMVGLTLSVTASGPLGALAPGALLLTAAAAALAGAWRAPRGFARAGGVVAGLASVAAVGGVPAAAVPEDWAVLAYLSAGLALTAVVRTRLPRNAAIGALVASAAVVAGALAGARRRGVAAVLLGPGRRCCRTCGRGSPEGVPGRHWASTLPWTG
;
A
#
# COMPACT_ATOMS: atom_id res chain seq x y z
N MET A 1 -21.36 27.00 -49.31
CA MET A 1 -22.12 27.27 -48.08
C MET A 1 -22.80 25.97 -47.72
N GLU A 2 -22.10 25.07 -47.04
CA GLU A 2 -22.68 23.79 -46.59
C GLU A 2 -23.80 24.08 -45.60
N HIS A 3 -24.97 23.51 -45.86
CA HIS A 3 -26.14 23.65 -45.03
C HIS A 3 -25.90 22.83 -43.76
N VAL A 4 -25.39 23.47 -42.72
CA VAL A 4 -25.24 22.86 -41.39
C VAL A 4 -26.66 22.58 -40.88
N PRO A 5 -27.04 21.31 -40.64
CA PRO A 5 -28.36 21.00 -40.13
C PRO A 5 -28.54 21.61 -38.73
N PRO A 6 -29.77 21.93 -38.31
CA PRO A 6 -30.03 22.44 -36.99
C PRO A 6 -29.51 21.46 -35.91
N PRO A 7 -28.95 21.95 -34.79
CA PRO A 7 -28.20 21.14 -33.83
C PRO A 7 -29.00 19.99 -33.19
N ALA A 8 -30.33 20.09 -33.18
CA ALA A 8 -31.21 19.02 -32.71
C ALA A 8 -31.20 17.78 -33.64
N GLU A 9 -31.07 17.97 -34.96
CA GLU A 9 -31.01 16.88 -35.93
C GLU A 9 -29.66 16.18 -35.89
N GLU A 10 -28.59 16.92 -35.64
CA GLU A 10 -27.24 16.39 -35.48
C GLU A 10 -27.12 15.55 -34.19
N LEU A 11 -27.67 16.01 -33.07
CA LEU A 11 -27.76 15.22 -31.83
C LEU A 11 -28.59 13.94 -32.04
N ALA A 12 -29.75 14.04 -32.69
CA ALA A 12 -30.58 12.86 -32.98
C ALA A 12 -29.89 11.86 -33.92
N ARG A 13 -28.94 12.30 -34.74
CA ARG A 13 -28.12 11.42 -35.58
C ARG A 13 -27.01 10.76 -34.77
N LEU A 14 -26.31 11.51 -33.92
CA LEU A 14 -25.28 10.98 -33.02
C LEU A 14 -25.86 9.94 -32.04
N ASP A 15 -27.05 10.18 -31.48
CA ASP A 15 -27.69 9.22 -30.58
C ASP A 15 -28.03 7.90 -31.28
N ARG A 16 -28.43 7.95 -32.56
CA ARG A 16 -28.65 6.75 -33.37
C ARG A 16 -27.36 6.00 -33.64
N GLU A 17 -26.28 6.71 -33.97
CA GLU A 17 -24.96 6.12 -34.19
C GLU A 17 -24.40 5.48 -32.91
N LEU A 18 -24.59 6.10 -31.75
CA LEU A 18 -24.22 5.54 -30.45
C LEU A 18 -25.02 4.27 -30.13
N ALA A 19 -26.33 4.28 -30.38
CA ALA A 19 -27.19 3.11 -30.18
C ALA A 19 -26.76 1.92 -31.07
N GLU A 20 -26.39 2.19 -32.32
CA GLU A 20 -25.87 1.16 -33.24
C GLU A 20 -24.52 0.59 -32.78
N LEU A 21 -23.62 1.44 -32.28
CA LEU A 21 -22.32 1.00 -31.74
C LEU A 21 -22.48 0.11 -30.50
N ASP A 22 -23.40 0.46 -29.61
CA ASP A 22 -23.68 -0.35 -28.42
C ASP A 22 -24.31 -1.71 -28.78
N ALA A 23 -25.21 -1.74 -29.77
CA ALA A 23 -25.74 -3.00 -30.30
C ALA A 23 -24.63 -3.89 -30.87
N ARG A 24 -23.69 -3.31 -31.62
CA ARG A 24 -22.55 -4.04 -32.20
C ARG A 24 -21.57 -4.52 -31.12
N ARG A 25 -21.34 -3.73 -30.08
CA ARG A 25 -20.53 -4.13 -28.92
C ARG A 25 -21.16 -5.33 -28.19
N ALA A 26 -22.48 -5.32 -27.98
CA ALA A 26 -23.19 -6.44 -27.35
C ALA A 26 -23.09 -7.73 -28.17
N GLN A 27 -23.19 -7.64 -29.50
CA GLN A 27 -23.00 -8.78 -30.40
C GLN A 27 -21.58 -9.35 -30.31
N LEU A 28 -20.55 -8.49 -30.34
CA LEU A 28 -19.15 -8.92 -30.23
C LEU A 28 -18.85 -9.60 -28.89
N LEU A 29 -19.40 -9.09 -27.78
CA LEU A 29 -19.24 -9.71 -26.46
C LEU A 29 -19.90 -11.08 -26.38
N THR A 30 -21.10 -11.22 -26.95
CA THR A 30 -21.80 -12.52 -27.05
C THR A 30 -20.97 -13.51 -27.84
N ARG A 31 -20.42 -13.09 -28.99
CA ARG A 31 -19.58 -13.95 -29.82
C ARG A 31 -18.27 -14.33 -29.14
N ARG A 32 -17.65 -13.40 -28.41
CA ARG A 32 -16.46 -13.68 -27.59
C ARG A 32 -16.77 -14.71 -26.51
N ALA A 33 -17.88 -14.56 -25.78
CA ALA A 33 -18.28 -15.51 -24.75
C ALA A 33 -18.49 -16.91 -25.34
N TRP A 34 -19.13 -16.99 -26.51
CA TRP A 34 -19.30 -18.24 -27.24
C TRP A 34 -17.95 -18.85 -27.67
N LEU A 35 -17.04 -18.05 -28.23
CA LEU A 35 -15.70 -18.52 -28.62
C LEU A 35 -14.89 -19.03 -27.42
N LEU A 36 -14.99 -18.37 -26.27
CA LEU A 36 -14.35 -18.83 -25.03
C LEU A 36 -14.95 -20.15 -24.52
N ALA A 37 -16.26 -20.36 -24.69
CA ALA A 37 -16.91 -21.62 -24.36
C ALA A 37 -16.49 -22.74 -25.32
N ALA A 38 -16.39 -22.45 -26.63
CA ALA A 38 -15.95 -23.40 -27.65
C ALA A 38 -14.47 -23.78 -27.52
N LEU A 39 -13.60 -22.85 -27.11
CA LEU A 39 -12.18 -23.09 -26.87
C LEU A 39 -11.91 -23.81 -25.54
N ARG A 40 -12.91 -23.95 -24.67
CA ARG A 40 -12.74 -24.66 -23.40
C ARG A 40 -12.66 -26.16 -23.70
N PRO A 41 -11.55 -26.85 -23.39
CA PRO A 41 -11.47 -28.28 -23.61
C PRO A 41 -12.58 -28.99 -22.80
N PRO A 42 -13.24 -30.02 -23.38
CA PRO A 42 -14.19 -30.82 -22.63
C PRO A 42 -13.48 -31.39 -21.39
N ALA A 43 -14.10 -31.21 -20.22
CA ALA A 43 -13.62 -31.87 -19.01
C ALA A 43 -13.58 -33.38 -19.27
N PRO A 44 -12.53 -34.11 -18.83
CA PRO A 44 -12.46 -35.54 -19.01
C PRO A 44 -13.72 -36.18 -18.40
N THR A 45 -14.58 -36.72 -19.25
CA THR A 45 -15.65 -37.61 -18.83
C THR A 45 -14.95 -38.80 -18.18
N ALA A 46 -15.16 -39.00 -16.88
CA ALA A 46 -14.69 -40.18 -16.20
C ALA A 46 -15.15 -41.41 -16.99
N ALA A 47 -14.19 -42.25 -17.40
CA ALA A 47 -14.46 -43.44 -18.18
C ALA A 47 -15.48 -44.35 -17.46
N PRO A 48 -16.46 -44.93 -18.17
CA PRO A 48 -17.39 -45.89 -17.59
C PRO A 48 -16.64 -47.22 -17.41
N GLY A 49 -15.97 -47.39 -16.26
CA GLY A 49 -15.18 -48.59 -16.04
C GLY A 49 -14.22 -48.55 -14.87
N TRP A 50 -14.62 -47.98 -13.73
CA TRP A 50 -14.00 -48.36 -12.47
C TRP A 50 -14.99 -48.23 -11.33
N ASN A 51 -15.55 -49.36 -10.93
CA ASN A 51 -16.41 -49.53 -9.78
C ASN A 51 -15.55 -50.05 -8.61
N PRO A 52 -15.03 -49.19 -7.72
CA PRO A 52 -14.35 -49.65 -6.50
C PRO A 52 -15.32 -50.18 -5.42
N SER A 53 -16.63 -50.30 -5.70
CA SER A 53 -17.65 -50.84 -4.79
C SER A 53 -18.10 -52.28 -5.10
N ALA A 54 -17.33 -53.04 -5.89
CA ALA A 54 -17.58 -54.47 -6.15
C ALA A 54 -16.72 -55.44 -5.30
N TRP A 55 -16.07 -54.96 -4.23
CA TRP A 55 -15.38 -55.81 -3.26
C TRP A 55 -15.88 -55.54 -1.85
N GLY A 56 -16.57 -56.52 -1.27
CA GLY A 56 -16.77 -56.67 0.18
C GLY A 56 -18.10 -56.19 0.72
N ALA A 57 -19.02 -57.13 0.93
CA ALA A 57 -20.14 -56.96 1.85
C ALA A 57 -19.64 -56.58 3.26
N PRO A 58 -20.34 -55.72 4.02
CA PRO A 58 -19.91 -55.32 5.35
C PRO A 58 -20.23 -56.39 6.41
N ALA A 59 -19.22 -56.76 7.21
CA ALA A 59 -19.42 -57.38 8.51
C ALA A 59 -19.79 -56.30 9.55
N PRO A 60 -20.66 -56.57 10.54
CA PRO A 60 -21.11 -55.56 11.48
C PRO A 60 -20.11 -55.40 12.63
N GLY A 61 -19.59 -54.19 12.84
CA GLY A 61 -18.95 -53.81 14.10
C GLY A 61 -17.85 -52.76 14.01
N ARG A 62 -18.23 -51.48 14.13
CA ARG A 62 -17.62 -50.42 14.98
C ARG A 62 -17.89 -49.00 14.43
N PRO A 63 -18.14 -48.00 15.29
CA PRO A 63 -18.47 -46.65 14.87
C PRO A 63 -17.20 -45.82 14.63
N GLY A 64 -17.06 -45.26 13.42
CA GLY A 64 -15.98 -44.35 13.06
C GLY A 64 -16.37 -43.45 11.88
N ALA A 65 -16.66 -42.19 12.20
CA ALA A 65 -16.71 -40.97 11.38
C ALA A 65 -16.87 -41.06 9.83
N PRO A 66 -17.89 -40.41 9.22
CA PRO A 66 -17.91 -40.21 7.78
C PRO A 66 -16.92 -39.12 7.35
N ALA A 67 -15.93 -39.53 6.55
CA ALA A 67 -15.09 -38.64 5.75
C ALA A 67 -15.93 -37.98 4.65
N GLN A 68 -15.95 -36.64 4.64
CA GLN A 68 -16.59 -35.82 3.61
C GLN A 68 -15.61 -35.56 2.46
N PRO A 69 -15.87 -36.03 1.22
CA PRO A 69 -15.10 -35.65 0.05
C PRO A 69 -15.59 -34.30 -0.51
N TRP A 70 -14.69 -33.33 -0.44
CA TRP A 70 -14.63 -32.05 -1.12
C TRP A 70 -15.50 -31.83 -2.38
N GLY A 71 -16.16 -30.67 -2.40
CA GLY A 71 -16.17 -29.83 -3.60
C GLY A 71 -17.50 -29.68 -4.35
N HIS A 72 -18.60 -29.38 -3.68
CA HIS A 72 -19.78 -28.81 -4.36
C HIS A 72 -19.70 -27.28 -4.34
N VAL A 73 -19.22 -26.69 -5.43
CA VAL A 73 -19.37 -25.25 -5.71
C VAL A 73 -20.70 -25.10 -6.46
N PRO A 74 -21.73 -24.42 -5.91
CA PRO A 74 -22.96 -24.23 -6.64
C PRO A 74 -22.69 -23.41 -7.91
N PRO A 75 -23.32 -23.75 -9.06
CA PRO A 75 -23.18 -22.95 -10.26
C PRO A 75 -23.69 -21.53 -10.00
N LYS A 76 -22.83 -20.54 -10.27
CA LYS A 76 -23.18 -19.12 -10.23
C LYS A 76 -24.20 -18.84 -11.34
N GLN A 77 -25.48 -18.90 -11.00
CA GLN A 77 -26.58 -18.50 -11.87
C GLN A 77 -26.37 -17.06 -12.37
N ALA A 78 -26.51 -16.88 -13.68
CA ALA A 78 -26.43 -15.58 -14.34
C ALA A 78 -27.46 -14.62 -13.71
N SER A 79 -26.97 -13.62 -12.97
CA SER A 79 -27.80 -12.62 -12.32
C SER A 79 -28.08 -11.46 -13.29
N ALA A 80 -29.30 -11.40 -13.82
CA ALA A 80 -29.83 -10.21 -14.50
C ALA A 80 -31.27 -9.96 -14.03
N PRO A 81 -31.44 -9.52 -12.77
CA PRO A 81 -32.19 -8.27 -12.51
C PRO A 81 -31.62 -7.39 -11.37
N ARG A 82 -30.59 -7.84 -10.63
CA ARG A 82 -30.06 -7.14 -9.44
C ARG A 82 -29.36 -5.81 -9.74
N SER A 83 -28.88 -5.61 -10.96
CA SER A 83 -28.18 -4.38 -11.36
C SER A 83 -29.10 -3.16 -11.33
N ALA A 84 -30.29 -3.25 -11.95
CA ALA A 84 -31.25 -2.15 -11.98
C ALA A 84 -31.79 -1.80 -10.58
N GLN A 85 -32.03 -2.81 -9.74
CA GLN A 85 -32.44 -2.61 -8.35
C GLN A 85 -31.33 -1.95 -7.51
N ASN A 86 -30.07 -2.36 -7.68
CA ASN A 86 -28.94 -1.71 -7.02
C ASN A 86 -28.74 -0.27 -7.51
N VAL A 87 -28.95 0.00 -8.80
CA VAL A 87 -28.88 1.34 -9.38
C VAL A 87 -30.00 2.23 -8.83
N LEU A 88 -31.22 1.71 -8.70
CA LEU A 88 -32.35 2.43 -8.08
C LEU A 88 -32.13 2.66 -6.58
N LEU A 89 -31.48 1.71 -5.88
CA LEU A 89 -31.12 1.85 -4.47
C LEU A 89 -29.99 2.87 -4.27
N THR A 90 -28.99 2.89 -5.15
CA THR A 90 -27.91 3.89 -5.09
C THR A 90 -28.43 5.27 -5.50
N LEU A 91 -29.30 5.37 -6.50
CA LEU A 91 -29.99 6.62 -6.86
C LEU A 91 -30.90 7.10 -5.72
N GLY A 92 -31.67 6.22 -5.10
CA GLY A 92 -32.51 6.56 -3.95
C GLY A 92 -31.69 7.01 -2.75
N GLY A 93 -30.57 6.32 -2.46
CA GLY A 93 -29.61 6.75 -1.44
C GLY A 93 -28.96 8.09 -1.76
N LEU A 94 -28.55 8.30 -3.00
CA LEU A 94 -27.98 9.56 -3.49
C LEU A 94 -29.01 10.70 -3.39
N LEU A 95 -30.25 10.48 -3.82
CA LEU A 95 -31.34 11.44 -3.71
C LEU A 95 -31.67 11.77 -2.26
N LEU A 96 -31.69 10.78 -1.36
CA LEU A 96 -31.91 11.00 0.07
C LEU A 96 -30.76 11.81 0.68
N THR A 97 -29.52 11.56 0.24
CA THR A 97 -28.33 12.29 0.67
C THR A 97 -28.38 13.74 0.19
N VAL A 98 -28.72 13.96 -1.09
CA VAL A 98 -28.89 15.29 -1.67
C VAL A 98 -30.05 16.02 -1.02
N ALA A 99 -31.16 15.35 -0.71
CA ALA A 99 -32.30 15.93 -0.01
C ALA A 99 -31.96 16.29 1.44
N ALA A 100 -31.19 15.45 2.13
CA ALA A 100 -30.68 15.75 3.47
C ALA A 100 -29.72 16.95 3.43
N ILE A 101 -28.82 17.03 2.45
CA ILE A 101 -27.91 18.18 2.24
C ILE A 101 -28.70 19.45 1.89
N ALA A 102 -29.71 19.35 1.02
CA ALA A 102 -30.54 20.49 0.66
C ALA A 102 -31.40 20.96 1.84
N PHE A 103 -31.98 20.05 2.62
CA PHE A 103 -32.72 20.38 3.83
C PHE A 103 -31.80 20.99 4.89
N THR A 104 -30.60 20.43 5.07
CA THR A 104 -29.63 21.01 5.98
C THR A 104 -29.20 22.38 5.51
N LEU A 105 -29.06 22.69 4.22
CA LEU A 105 -28.66 24.01 3.69
C LEU A 105 -29.81 25.05 3.65
N VAL A 106 -31.04 24.62 3.36
CA VAL A 106 -32.21 25.52 3.14
C VAL A 106 -32.91 25.89 4.46
N SER A 107 -32.78 25.09 5.52
CA SER A 107 -33.43 25.36 6.82
C SER A 107 -32.62 26.30 7.75
N TRP A 108 -31.52 26.92 7.28
CA TRP A 108 -30.60 27.71 8.12
C TRP A 108 -31.21 28.99 8.71
N GLY A 109 -32.29 29.53 8.12
CA GLY A 109 -32.80 30.86 8.44
C GLY A 109 -33.43 31.04 9.82
N SER A 110 -33.93 29.98 10.48
CA SER A 110 -34.71 30.11 11.73
C SER A 110 -34.17 29.31 12.93
N MET A 111 -33.18 28.43 12.73
CA MET A 111 -32.61 27.62 13.82
C MET A 111 -31.34 28.23 14.38
N GLY A 112 -31.32 28.53 15.67
CA GLY A 112 -30.10 28.83 16.42
C GLY A 112 -29.10 27.66 16.41
N ILE A 113 -27.86 27.93 16.83
CA ILE A 113 -26.73 26.97 16.79
C ILE A 113 -27.06 25.63 17.49
N GLY A 114 -27.88 25.67 18.55
CA GLY A 114 -28.39 24.47 19.25
C GLY A 114 -29.38 23.63 18.44
N GLY A 115 -30.25 24.25 17.63
CA GLY A 115 -31.19 23.53 16.76
C GLY A 115 -30.47 22.82 15.61
N ARG A 116 -29.47 23.49 15.02
CA ARG A 116 -28.67 22.93 13.93
C ARG A 116 -27.85 21.71 14.38
N SER A 117 -27.23 21.78 15.56
CA SER A 117 -26.48 20.66 16.15
C SER A 117 -27.38 19.50 16.56
N ALA A 118 -28.58 19.76 17.09
CA ALA A 118 -29.55 18.71 17.42
C ALA A 118 -30.07 17.96 16.18
N VAL A 119 -30.34 18.67 15.07
CA VAL A 119 -30.78 18.06 13.81
C VAL A 119 -29.66 17.20 13.21
N LEU A 120 -28.42 17.70 13.18
CA LEU A 120 -27.27 16.91 12.71
C LEU A 120 -27.08 15.65 13.57
N ALA A 121 -27.12 15.78 14.90
CA ALA A 121 -27.03 14.63 15.80
C ALA A 121 -28.15 13.60 15.57
N ALA A 122 -29.40 14.05 15.38
CA ALA A 122 -30.52 13.17 15.10
C ALA A 122 -30.39 12.46 13.75
N VAL A 123 -29.90 13.15 12.72
CA VAL A 123 -29.64 12.57 11.39
C VAL A 123 -28.51 11.53 11.47
N THR A 124 -27.41 11.84 12.15
CA THR A 124 -26.26 10.92 12.30
C THR A 124 -26.65 9.68 13.12
N VAL A 125 -27.40 9.85 14.21
CA VAL A 125 -27.95 8.73 14.99
C VAL A 125 -28.92 7.89 14.16
N GLY A 126 -29.80 8.53 13.38
CA GLY A 126 -30.71 7.82 12.47
C GLY A 126 -29.97 7.01 11.41
N ALA A 127 -28.94 7.60 10.79
CA ALA A 127 -28.11 6.96 9.78
C ALA A 127 -27.29 5.77 10.35
N LEU A 128 -26.85 5.85 11.60
CA LEU A 128 -26.16 4.76 12.29
C LEU A 128 -27.11 3.68 12.85
N ALA A 129 -28.35 4.03 13.20
CA ALA A 129 -29.34 3.09 13.73
C ALA A 129 -30.04 2.27 12.63
N ALA A 130 -30.27 2.88 11.46
CA ALA A 130 -30.99 2.25 10.36
C ALA A 130 -30.36 0.92 9.86
N PRO A 131 -29.03 0.79 9.69
CA PRO A 131 -28.41 -0.47 9.29
C PRO A 131 -28.61 -1.60 10.30
N ALA A 132 -28.64 -1.30 11.60
CA ALA A 132 -28.88 -2.29 12.65
C ALA A 132 -30.30 -2.85 12.59
N VAL A 133 -31.30 -2.00 12.32
CA VAL A 133 -32.70 -2.41 12.14
C VAL A 133 -32.89 -3.19 10.84
N LEU A 134 -32.24 -2.78 9.75
CA LEU A 134 -32.32 -3.48 8.46
C LEU A 134 -31.66 -4.86 8.49
N LEU A 135 -30.57 -5.02 9.23
CA LEU A 135 -29.94 -6.33 9.45
C LEU A 135 -30.86 -7.30 10.19
N ARG A 136 -31.68 -6.81 11.13
CA ARG A 136 -32.71 -7.63 11.79
C ARG A 136 -33.79 -8.09 10.82
N ARG A 137 -34.00 -7.38 9.71
CA ARG A 137 -34.96 -7.70 8.64
C ARG A 137 -34.34 -8.45 7.45
N GLY A 138 -33.05 -8.78 7.49
CA GLY A 138 -32.37 -9.54 6.44
C GLY A 138 -31.95 -8.75 5.19
N LEU A 139 -32.02 -7.41 5.22
CA LEU A 139 -31.69 -6.54 4.08
C LEU A 139 -30.23 -6.06 4.12
N THR A 140 -29.28 -6.97 3.91
CA THR A 140 -27.84 -6.70 4.02
C THR A 140 -27.32 -5.67 3.01
N ALA A 141 -27.77 -5.72 1.75
CA ALA A 141 -27.27 -4.81 0.72
C ALA A 141 -27.63 -3.33 1.01
N THR A 142 -28.86 -3.08 1.47
CA THR A 142 -29.30 -1.73 1.85
C THR A 142 -28.65 -1.27 3.16
N ALA A 143 -28.41 -2.18 4.11
CA ALA A 143 -27.66 -1.86 5.32
C ALA A 143 -26.22 -1.43 5.01
N GLU A 144 -25.57 -2.05 4.01
CA GLU A 144 -24.24 -1.63 3.54
C GLU A 144 -24.24 -0.27 2.85
N ALA A 145 -25.25 0.02 2.01
CA ALA A 145 -25.39 1.34 1.39
C ALA A 145 -25.59 2.45 2.43
N LEU A 146 -26.42 2.20 3.45
CA LEU A 146 -26.63 3.14 4.55
C LEU A 146 -25.40 3.27 5.45
N ALA A 147 -24.63 2.20 5.66
CA ALA A 147 -23.36 2.29 6.38
C ALA A 147 -22.32 3.11 5.61
N ALA A 148 -22.27 3.00 4.28
CA ALA A 148 -21.43 3.85 3.45
C ALA A 148 -21.84 5.33 3.57
N LEU A 149 -23.15 5.60 3.54
CA LEU A 149 -23.68 6.95 3.76
C LEU A 149 -23.33 7.49 5.15
N ALA A 150 -23.54 6.70 6.20
CA ALA A 150 -23.20 7.07 7.56
C ALA A 150 -21.69 7.37 7.71
N LEU A 151 -20.82 6.64 7.02
CA LEU A 151 -19.37 6.92 6.99
C LEU A 151 -19.08 8.32 6.42
N VAL A 152 -19.68 8.66 5.28
CA VAL A 152 -19.53 9.99 4.67
C VAL A 152 -20.06 11.08 5.60
N LEU A 153 -21.22 10.87 6.23
CA LEU A 153 -21.78 11.83 7.18
C LEU A 153 -20.87 12.02 8.38
N THR A 154 -20.29 10.96 8.96
CA THR A 154 -19.37 11.10 10.10
C THR A 154 -18.08 11.86 9.76
N LEU A 155 -17.60 11.77 8.51
CA LEU A 155 -16.47 12.57 8.04
C LEU A 155 -16.86 14.04 7.86
N LEU A 156 -18.06 14.29 7.32
CA LEU A 156 -18.60 15.64 7.15
C LEU A 156 -18.86 16.32 8.51
N ASP A 157 -19.37 15.57 9.49
CA ASP A 157 -19.57 16.02 10.87
C ASP A 157 -18.24 16.43 11.50
N ALA A 158 -17.17 15.64 11.33
CA ALA A 158 -15.84 15.99 11.82
C ALA A 158 -15.30 17.29 11.19
N TYR A 159 -15.48 17.47 9.88
CA TYR A 159 -15.12 18.71 9.20
C TYR A 159 -15.93 19.91 9.69
N ALA A 160 -17.25 19.75 9.86
CA ALA A 160 -18.12 20.81 10.36
C ALA A 160 -17.74 21.23 11.79
N VAL A 161 -17.39 20.27 12.65
CA VAL A 161 -16.88 20.55 14.00
C VAL A 161 -15.59 21.36 13.93
N HIS A 162 -14.63 21.00 13.07
CA HIS A 162 -13.40 21.77 12.90
C HIS A 162 -13.70 23.20 12.42
N ALA A 163 -14.50 23.34 11.36
CA ALA A 163 -14.77 24.62 10.72
C ALA A 163 -15.56 25.60 11.60
N VAL A 164 -16.45 25.09 12.46
CA VAL A 164 -17.38 25.93 13.25
C VAL A 164 -16.96 26.05 14.71
N ALA A 165 -16.53 24.97 15.35
CA ALA A 165 -16.27 24.95 16.79
C ALA A 165 -14.78 25.17 17.12
N ALA A 166 -13.88 24.92 16.18
CA ALA A 166 -12.44 25.02 16.43
C ALA A 166 -11.64 25.53 15.20
N PRO A 167 -12.02 26.66 14.58
CA PRO A 167 -11.37 27.15 13.35
C PRO A 167 -9.89 27.52 13.56
N ASP A 168 -9.51 27.92 14.78
CA ASP A 168 -8.15 28.33 15.12
C ASP A 168 -7.24 27.16 15.54
N THR A 169 -7.76 25.93 15.59
CA THR A 169 -6.94 24.76 15.94
C THR A 169 -6.12 24.28 14.75
N ASP A 170 -4.93 23.72 15.04
CA ASP A 170 -4.12 23.09 14.00
C ASP A 170 -4.91 21.97 13.30
N GLY A 171 -5.13 22.13 11.99
CA GLY A 171 -5.92 21.21 11.19
C GLY A 171 -5.32 19.79 11.14
N LEU A 172 -3.99 19.66 11.22
CA LEU A 172 -3.32 18.36 11.24
C LEU A 172 -3.54 17.65 12.59
N GLY A 173 -3.38 18.36 13.71
CA GLY A 173 -3.68 17.83 15.03
C GLY A 173 -5.15 17.42 15.18
N PHE A 174 -6.07 18.25 14.70
CA PHE A 174 -7.51 17.95 14.74
C PHE A 174 -7.84 16.71 13.90
N THR A 175 -7.32 16.63 12.66
CA THR A 175 -7.58 15.48 11.77
C THR A 175 -6.98 14.19 12.30
N ALA A 176 -5.84 14.23 12.99
CA ALA A 176 -5.25 13.08 13.67
C ALA A 176 -6.19 12.51 14.74
N VAL A 177 -6.73 13.38 15.60
CA VAL A 177 -7.67 13.00 16.67
C VAL A 177 -8.99 12.52 16.08
N ALA A 178 -9.55 13.25 15.10
CA ALA A 178 -10.79 12.87 14.43
C ALA A 178 -10.67 11.49 13.76
N ALA A 179 -9.57 11.22 13.05
CA ALA A 179 -9.31 9.93 12.44
C ALA A 179 -9.23 8.80 13.49
N ALA A 180 -8.60 9.05 14.64
CA ALA A 180 -8.52 8.07 15.74
C ALA A 180 -9.90 7.77 16.34
N VAL A 181 -10.71 8.80 16.61
CA VAL A 181 -12.06 8.66 17.14
C VAL A 181 -12.97 7.91 16.17
N LEU A 182 -12.92 8.28 14.88
CA LEU A 182 -13.70 7.61 13.84
C LEU A 182 -13.25 6.15 13.65
N ALA A 183 -11.95 5.87 13.67
CA ALA A 183 -11.44 4.50 13.60
C ALA A 183 -11.97 3.65 14.76
N ALA A 184 -11.96 4.17 15.99
CA ALA A 184 -12.50 3.48 17.16
C ALA A 184 -14.01 3.23 17.04
N LEU A 185 -14.77 4.26 16.63
CA LEU A 185 -16.22 4.17 16.46
C LEU A 185 -16.60 3.13 15.39
N TRP A 186 -15.95 3.16 14.22
CA TRP A 186 -16.22 2.23 13.13
C TRP A 186 -15.75 0.81 13.44
N THR A 187 -14.70 0.64 14.24
CA THR A 187 -14.30 -0.66 14.78
C THR A 187 -15.37 -1.22 15.72
N ALA A 188 -15.83 -0.42 16.68
CA ALA A 188 -16.89 -0.82 17.62
C ALA A 188 -18.18 -1.15 16.89
N TYR A 189 -18.57 -0.33 15.91
CA TYR A 189 -19.74 -0.54 15.08
C TYR A 189 -19.65 -1.82 14.23
N GLY A 190 -18.50 -2.07 13.58
CA GLY A 190 -18.25 -3.28 12.81
C GLY A 190 -18.25 -4.56 13.65
N LEU A 191 -17.70 -4.50 14.85
CA LEU A 191 -17.71 -5.62 15.81
C LEU A 191 -19.10 -5.88 16.38
N ALA A 192 -19.88 -4.83 16.69
CA ALA A 192 -21.23 -4.95 17.23
C ALA A 192 -22.23 -5.53 16.23
N LEU A 193 -22.09 -5.20 14.94
CA LEU A 193 -23.03 -5.66 13.91
C LEU A 193 -22.61 -6.99 13.27
N GLY A 194 -21.32 -7.28 13.19
CA GLY A 194 -20.73 -8.58 12.79
C GLY A 194 -21.03 -9.10 11.37
N LYS A 195 -22.06 -8.56 10.70
CA LYS A 195 -22.60 -9.00 9.40
C LYS A 195 -22.31 -8.01 8.26
N LEU A 196 -21.82 -6.80 8.57
CA LEU A 196 -21.46 -5.81 7.55
C LEU A 196 -20.01 -5.99 7.11
N HIS A 197 -19.77 -5.93 5.80
CA HIS A 197 -18.42 -6.06 5.24
C HIS A 197 -17.65 -4.75 5.16
N LEU A 198 -18.35 -3.61 5.16
CA LEU A 198 -17.78 -2.26 5.00
C LEU A 198 -17.11 -1.61 6.24
N PRO A 199 -17.60 -1.77 7.48
CA PRO A 199 -17.17 -0.93 8.61
C PRO A 199 -15.75 -1.26 9.09
N LEU A 200 -15.37 -2.54 9.08
CA LEU A 200 -14.03 -2.97 9.48
C LEU A 200 -12.92 -2.48 8.54
N PRO A 201 -13.01 -2.63 7.20
CA PRO A 201 -12.00 -2.06 6.31
C PRO A 201 -11.96 -0.51 6.36
N ALA A 202 -13.10 0.16 6.54
CA ALA A 202 -13.13 1.61 6.72
C ALA A 202 -12.38 2.03 8.01
N ALA A 203 -12.59 1.32 9.12
CA ALA A 203 -11.89 1.57 10.36
C ALA A 203 -10.37 1.38 10.23
N VAL A 204 -9.91 0.35 9.51
CA VAL A 204 -8.48 0.13 9.24
C VAL A 204 -7.89 1.30 8.47
N VAL A 205 -8.56 1.77 7.40
CA VAL A 205 -8.08 2.93 6.64
C VAL A 205 -8.01 4.17 7.51
N LEU A 206 -9.01 4.42 8.36
CA LEU A 206 -9.00 5.56 9.28
C LEU A 206 -7.90 5.45 10.35
N ALA A 207 -7.57 4.23 10.79
CA ALA A 207 -6.53 3.98 11.78
C ALA A 207 -5.09 4.21 11.25
N GLN A 208 -4.91 4.35 9.93
CA GLN A 208 -3.58 4.53 9.32
C GLN A 208 -3.01 5.95 9.46
N TRP A 209 -3.89 6.93 9.61
CA TRP A 209 -3.56 8.36 9.56
C TRP A 209 -3.24 9.06 10.90
N PRO A 210 -3.73 8.64 12.08
CA PRO A 210 -3.54 9.37 13.33
C PRO A 210 -2.09 9.61 13.72
N LEU A 211 -1.26 8.57 13.64
CA LEU A 211 0.16 8.68 14.01
C LEU A 211 0.94 9.54 13.01
N LEU A 212 0.59 9.50 11.72
CA LEU A 212 1.25 10.28 10.70
C LEU A 212 0.90 11.77 10.82
N PHE A 213 -0.39 12.09 10.90
CA PHE A 213 -0.84 13.47 11.07
C PHE A 213 -0.45 14.04 12.43
N GLY A 214 -0.46 13.24 13.49
CA GLY A 214 0.03 13.66 14.80
C GLY A 214 1.52 13.98 14.81
N ALA A 215 2.35 13.17 14.13
CA ALA A 215 3.78 13.46 14.00
C ALA A 215 4.05 14.73 13.17
N TRP A 216 3.26 14.97 12.13
CA TRP A 216 3.37 16.18 11.31
C TRP A 216 2.90 17.44 12.05
N ALA A 217 1.78 17.36 12.76
CA ALA A 217 1.26 18.43 13.61
C ALA A 217 2.29 18.88 14.66
N ALA A 218 3.02 17.92 15.24
CA ALA A 218 4.08 18.18 16.21
C ALA A 218 5.38 18.73 15.58
N GLY A 219 5.46 18.89 14.25
CA GLY A 219 6.69 19.26 13.55
C GLY A 219 7.81 18.24 13.75
N ALA A 220 7.47 16.96 13.91
CA ALA A 220 8.42 15.95 14.35
C ALA A 220 9.51 15.68 13.30
N PRO A 221 10.74 15.37 13.74
CA PRO A 221 11.83 15.05 12.82
C PRO A 221 11.52 13.77 12.02
N ALA A 222 12.13 13.64 10.84
CA ALA A 222 11.88 12.51 9.92
C ALA A 222 12.02 11.12 10.58
N LEU A 223 12.92 10.99 11.57
CA LEU A 223 13.07 9.75 12.33
C LEU A 223 11.78 9.37 13.08
N VAL A 224 11.12 10.33 13.74
CA VAL A 224 9.87 10.11 14.47
C VAL A 224 8.74 9.77 13.51
N VAL A 225 8.69 10.42 12.34
CA VAL A 225 7.76 10.05 11.26
C VAL A 225 8.00 8.62 10.79
N GLY A 226 9.26 8.19 10.66
CA GLY A 226 9.61 6.82 10.32
C GLY A 226 9.12 5.80 11.37
N TRP A 227 9.25 6.12 12.67
CA TRP A 227 8.71 5.29 13.75
C TRP A 227 7.19 5.24 13.76
N ALA A 228 6.51 6.36 13.49
CA ALA A 228 5.05 6.41 13.36
C ALA A 228 4.57 5.52 12.21
N LEU A 229 5.20 5.60 11.03
CA LEU A 229 4.91 4.74 9.88
C LEU A 229 5.14 3.26 10.21
N LEU A 230 6.24 2.94 10.90
CA LEU A 230 6.54 1.57 11.31
C LEU A 230 5.52 1.03 12.32
N ALA A 231 5.12 1.84 13.30
CA ALA A 231 4.11 1.47 14.29
C ALA A 231 2.75 1.18 13.62
N THR A 232 2.33 2.02 12.67
CA THR A 232 1.14 1.79 11.85
C THR A 232 1.25 0.50 11.03
N ALA A 233 2.40 0.25 10.40
CA ALA A 233 2.63 -0.96 9.63
C ALA A 233 2.59 -2.25 10.48
N VAL A 234 3.10 -2.19 11.72
CA VAL A 234 3.04 -3.30 12.67
C VAL A 234 1.61 -3.57 13.11
N LEU A 235 0.83 -2.52 13.39
CA LEU A 235 -0.59 -2.63 13.72
C LEU A 235 -1.38 -3.26 12.57
N ASP A 236 -1.17 -2.79 11.34
CA ASP A 236 -1.76 -3.36 10.13
C ASP A 236 -1.34 -4.82 9.91
N GLY A 237 -0.07 -5.15 10.16
CA GLY A 237 0.42 -6.53 10.13
C GLY A 237 -0.27 -7.43 11.14
N ALA A 238 -0.51 -6.94 12.36
CA ALA A 238 -1.26 -7.67 13.39
C ALA A 238 -2.72 -7.89 12.97
N ILE A 239 -3.37 -6.87 12.39
CA ILE A 239 -4.74 -6.97 11.84
C ILE A 239 -4.78 -7.94 10.65
N ALA A 240 -3.79 -7.94 9.77
CA ALA A 240 -3.72 -8.86 8.64
C ALA A 240 -3.55 -10.33 9.07
N LEU A 241 -2.82 -10.58 10.16
CA LEU A 241 -2.55 -11.91 10.69
C LEU A 241 -3.68 -12.45 11.57
N TRP A 242 -4.30 -11.61 12.42
CA TRP A 242 -5.27 -12.04 13.43
C TRP A 242 -6.67 -11.45 13.26
N GLY A 243 -6.84 -10.48 12.36
CA GLY A 243 -8.11 -9.81 12.12
C GLY A 243 -9.17 -10.72 11.49
N LYS A 244 -10.43 -10.43 11.81
CA LYS A 244 -11.61 -11.11 11.26
C LYS A 244 -12.07 -10.39 9.99
N GLY A 245 -12.43 -11.16 8.97
CA GLY A 245 -12.97 -10.64 7.71
C GLY A 245 -11.91 -10.38 6.64
N THR A 246 -12.16 -10.88 5.42
CA THR A 246 -11.21 -10.81 4.30
C THR A 246 -10.93 -9.36 3.87
N GLY A 247 -11.94 -8.49 3.87
CA GLY A 247 -11.80 -7.08 3.48
C GLY A 247 -10.85 -6.29 4.38
N ALA A 248 -10.98 -6.44 5.70
CA ALA A 248 -10.10 -5.80 6.68
C ALA A 248 -8.65 -6.30 6.58
N ARG A 249 -8.47 -7.60 6.34
CA ARG A 249 -7.13 -8.19 6.15
C ARG A 249 -6.45 -7.70 4.86
N VAL A 250 -7.19 -7.60 3.76
CA VAL A 250 -6.64 -7.10 2.48
C VAL A 250 -6.27 -5.62 2.59
N THR A 251 -7.14 -4.80 3.17
CA THR A 251 -6.86 -3.37 3.38
C THR A 251 -5.67 -3.14 4.31
N ALA A 252 -5.59 -3.88 5.42
CA ALA A 252 -4.44 -3.85 6.32
C ALA A 252 -3.15 -4.34 5.64
N CYS A 253 -3.19 -5.42 4.84
CA CYS A 253 -2.03 -5.88 4.08
C CYS A 253 -1.51 -4.81 3.10
N VAL A 254 -2.41 -4.18 2.34
CA VAL A 254 -2.04 -3.19 1.32
C VAL A 254 -1.48 -1.94 2.01
N GLY A 255 -2.21 -1.35 2.94
CA GLY A 255 -1.77 -0.14 3.62
C GLY A 255 -0.54 -0.37 4.50
N GLY A 256 -0.47 -1.48 5.23
CA GLY A 256 0.71 -1.87 6.00
C GLY A 256 1.94 -2.07 5.13
N SER A 257 1.80 -2.59 3.90
CA SER A 257 2.92 -2.71 2.94
C SER A 257 3.43 -1.35 2.48
N VAL A 258 2.52 -0.40 2.21
CA VAL A 258 2.90 0.98 1.84
C VAL A 258 3.59 1.67 3.01
N MET A 259 3.02 1.61 4.22
CA MET A 259 3.59 2.22 5.42
C MET A 259 4.95 1.61 5.79
N ALA A 260 5.09 0.28 5.70
CA ALA A 260 6.37 -0.40 5.92
C ALA A 260 7.43 0.01 4.89
N PHE A 261 7.06 0.09 3.61
CA PHE A 261 7.97 0.53 2.55
C PHE A 261 8.44 1.96 2.79
N SER A 262 7.52 2.87 3.12
CA SER A 262 7.85 4.26 3.44
C SER A 262 8.75 4.38 4.67
N ALA A 263 8.49 3.62 5.74
CA ALA A 263 9.34 3.59 6.93
C ALA A 263 10.77 3.11 6.63
N LEU A 264 10.90 2.05 5.80
CA LEU A 264 12.21 1.55 5.37
C LEU A 264 12.96 2.57 4.50
N MET A 265 12.27 3.28 3.62
CA MET A 265 12.88 4.36 2.82
C MET A 265 13.37 5.52 3.68
N VAL A 266 12.59 5.93 4.70
CA VAL A 266 13.02 6.94 5.67
C VAL A 266 14.26 6.47 6.44
N GLY A 267 14.23 5.25 6.99
CA GLY A 267 15.36 4.68 7.73
C GLY A 267 16.63 4.56 6.87
N LEU A 268 16.49 4.10 5.63
CA LEU A 268 17.61 3.97 4.69
C LEU A 268 18.21 5.33 4.32
N THR A 269 17.35 6.31 4.01
CA THR A 269 17.80 7.66 3.65
C THR A 269 18.58 8.29 4.80
N LEU A 270 18.02 8.23 6.02
CA LEU A 270 18.68 8.75 7.23
C LEU A 270 19.96 7.99 7.57
N SER A 271 20.04 6.69 7.28
CA SER A 271 21.26 5.91 7.51
C SER A 271 22.37 6.25 6.52
N VAL A 272 22.03 6.61 5.27
CA VAL A 272 23.02 6.96 4.23
C VAL A 272 23.48 8.40 4.34
N THR A 273 22.62 9.31 4.79
CA THR A 273 22.96 10.74 4.96
C THR A 273 23.55 11.07 6.34
N ALA A 274 23.75 10.07 7.20
CA ALA A 274 24.32 10.26 8.52
C ALA A 274 25.75 10.79 8.44
N SER A 275 26.04 11.88 9.12
CA SER A 275 27.35 12.54 9.17
C SER A 275 28.40 11.80 10.03
N GLY A 276 28.03 10.66 10.62
CA GLY A 276 28.96 9.82 11.38
C GLY A 276 28.30 8.59 12.01
N PRO A 277 29.09 7.67 12.60
CA PRO A 277 28.61 6.39 13.10
C PRO A 277 27.58 6.51 14.22
N LEU A 278 27.73 7.49 15.13
CA LEU A 278 26.75 7.74 16.20
C LEU A 278 25.40 8.25 15.64
N GLY A 279 25.42 9.03 14.55
CA GLY A 279 24.21 9.48 13.86
C GLY A 279 23.48 8.36 13.12
N ALA A 280 24.20 7.31 12.70
CA ALA A 280 23.62 6.16 12.02
C ALA A 280 22.96 5.14 12.97
N LEU A 281 23.20 5.22 14.29
CA LEU A 281 22.61 4.28 15.26
C LEU A 281 21.09 4.37 15.32
N ALA A 282 20.55 5.59 15.37
CA ALA A 282 19.11 5.82 15.47
C ALA A 282 18.31 5.32 14.25
N PRO A 283 18.70 5.62 12.99
CA PRO A 283 18.06 5.04 11.81
C PRO A 283 18.35 3.53 11.67
N GLY A 284 19.52 3.06 12.13
CA GLY A 284 19.83 1.63 12.21
C GLY A 284 18.86 0.87 13.13
N ALA A 285 18.49 1.45 14.28
CA ALA A 285 17.51 0.87 15.20
C ALA A 285 16.10 0.77 14.56
N LEU A 286 15.70 1.78 13.79
CA LEU A 286 14.44 1.74 13.02
C LEU A 286 14.46 0.61 11.98
N LEU A 287 15.55 0.46 11.23
CA LEU A 287 15.69 -0.61 10.23
C LEU A 287 15.73 -2.00 10.88
N LEU A 288 16.39 -2.16 12.03
CA LEU A 288 16.43 -3.43 12.78
C LEU A 288 15.06 -3.81 13.34
N THR A 289 14.32 -2.84 13.88
CA THR A 289 12.96 -3.10 14.38
C THR A 289 12.00 -3.44 13.24
N ALA A 290 12.13 -2.79 12.07
CA ALA A 290 11.41 -3.19 10.87
C ALA A 290 11.76 -4.62 10.41
N ALA A 291 13.05 -5.01 10.47
CA ALA A 291 13.48 -6.37 10.18
C ALA A 291 12.89 -7.39 11.16
N ALA A 292 12.89 -7.08 12.46
CA ALA A 292 12.32 -7.92 13.50
C ALA A 292 10.81 -8.11 13.32
N ALA A 293 10.08 -7.03 13.00
CA ALA A 293 8.65 -7.09 12.70
C ALA A 293 8.34 -7.93 11.46
N ALA A 294 9.11 -7.76 10.38
CA ALA A 294 8.96 -8.56 9.16
C ALA A 294 9.23 -10.05 9.40
N LEU A 295 10.23 -10.37 10.23
CA LEU A 295 10.48 -11.74 10.67
C LEU A 295 9.32 -12.27 11.51
N ALA A 296 8.87 -11.55 12.54
CA ALA A 296 7.76 -11.97 13.38
C ALA A 296 6.50 -12.29 12.55
N GLY A 297 6.21 -11.47 11.53
CA GLY A 297 5.14 -11.73 10.57
C GLY A 297 5.39 -12.98 9.71
N ALA A 298 6.62 -13.18 9.23
CA ALA A 298 6.98 -14.34 8.42
C ALA A 298 6.85 -15.69 9.14
N TRP A 299 6.95 -15.72 10.48
CA TRP A 299 6.71 -16.93 11.28
C TRP A 299 5.24 -17.34 11.31
N ARG A 300 4.31 -16.40 11.17
CA ARG A 300 2.85 -16.64 11.22
C ARG A 300 2.17 -16.62 9.85
N ALA A 301 2.87 -16.16 8.81
CA ALA A 301 2.33 -15.96 7.47
C ALA A 301 2.42 -17.21 6.56
N PRO A 302 1.56 -17.32 5.53
CA PRO A 302 1.65 -18.37 4.51
C PRO A 302 3.00 -18.36 3.78
N ARG A 303 3.38 -19.50 3.18
CA ARG A 303 4.71 -19.73 2.59
C ARG A 303 5.22 -18.62 1.65
N GLY A 304 4.34 -18.03 0.83
CA GLY A 304 4.68 -16.94 -0.09
C GLY A 304 5.04 -15.64 0.64
N PHE A 305 4.21 -15.22 1.59
CA PHE A 305 4.44 -14.02 2.41
C PHE A 305 5.64 -14.18 3.33
N ALA A 306 5.90 -15.40 3.84
CA ALA A 306 7.09 -15.68 4.64
C ALA A 306 8.40 -15.46 3.86
N ARG A 307 8.42 -15.72 2.54
CA ARG A 307 9.58 -15.43 1.68
C ARG A 307 9.77 -13.93 1.50
N ALA A 308 8.70 -13.21 1.16
CA ALA A 308 8.76 -11.76 0.98
C ALA A 308 9.21 -11.05 2.27
N GLY A 309 8.66 -11.44 3.43
CA GLY A 309 9.08 -10.95 4.74
C GLY A 309 10.55 -11.27 5.05
N GLY A 310 11.04 -12.46 4.66
CA GLY A 310 12.45 -12.81 4.78
C GLY A 310 13.38 -11.95 3.92
N VAL A 311 12.98 -11.61 2.69
CA VAL A 311 13.75 -10.69 1.81
C VAL A 311 13.84 -9.30 2.44
N VAL A 312 12.69 -8.75 2.87
CA VAL A 312 12.61 -7.42 3.50
C VAL A 312 13.45 -7.37 4.78
N ALA A 313 13.33 -8.38 5.64
CA ALA A 313 14.12 -8.47 6.87
C ALA A 313 15.63 -8.58 6.59
N GLY A 314 16.02 -9.36 5.58
CA GLY A 314 17.42 -9.48 5.18
C GLY A 314 18.00 -8.15 4.69
N LEU A 315 17.30 -7.47 3.78
CA LEU A 315 17.73 -6.16 3.26
C LEU A 315 17.81 -5.10 4.36
N ALA A 316 16.79 -5.02 5.23
CA ALA A 316 16.77 -4.07 6.34
C ALA A 316 17.89 -4.35 7.37
N SER A 317 18.18 -5.62 7.66
CA SER A 317 19.27 -6.01 8.57
C SER A 317 20.65 -5.64 8.00
N VAL A 318 20.87 -5.89 6.69
CA VAL A 318 22.13 -5.51 6.03
C VAL A 318 22.27 -3.98 5.97
N ALA A 319 21.18 -3.26 5.67
CA ALA A 319 21.17 -1.80 5.67
C ALA A 319 21.54 -1.23 7.06
N ALA A 320 20.95 -1.78 8.13
CA ALA A 320 21.21 -1.34 9.49
C ALA A 320 22.65 -1.64 9.96
N VAL A 321 23.13 -2.87 9.74
CA VAL A 321 24.45 -3.31 10.20
C VAL A 321 25.57 -2.74 9.33
N GLY A 322 25.33 -2.54 8.04
CA GLY A 322 26.29 -1.94 7.11
C GLY A 322 26.37 -0.42 7.21
N GLY A 323 25.28 0.26 7.58
CA GLY A 323 25.21 1.73 7.64
C GLY A 323 26.14 2.36 8.68
N VAL A 324 26.27 1.75 9.86
CA VAL A 324 27.13 2.25 10.95
C VAL A 324 28.63 2.24 10.56
N PRO A 325 29.21 1.10 10.11
CA PRO A 325 30.59 1.07 9.62
C PRO A 325 30.77 1.86 8.31
N ALA A 326 29.75 1.91 7.43
CA ALA A 326 29.84 2.71 6.21
C ALA A 326 29.96 4.22 6.49
N ALA A 327 29.34 4.73 7.57
CA ALA A 327 29.45 6.13 7.98
C ALA A 327 30.79 6.50 8.62
N ALA A 328 31.61 5.51 9.00
CA ALA A 328 32.92 5.73 9.62
C ALA A 328 34.09 5.68 8.62
N VAL A 329 33.85 5.21 7.40
CA VAL A 329 34.89 4.92 6.40
C VAL A 329 34.62 5.75 5.14
N PRO A 330 35.65 6.22 4.40
CA PRO A 330 35.44 6.94 3.14
C PRO A 330 34.51 6.19 2.17
N GLU A 331 33.76 6.93 1.35
CA GLU A 331 32.75 6.39 0.41
C GLU A 331 33.25 5.20 -0.43
N ASP A 332 34.55 5.19 -0.74
CA ASP A 332 35.19 4.14 -1.54
C ASP A 332 35.17 2.76 -0.88
N TRP A 333 35.09 2.71 0.45
CA TRP A 333 35.14 1.48 1.26
C TRP A 333 33.81 1.12 1.92
N ALA A 334 32.80 2.00 1.83
CA ALA A 334 31.44 1.73 2.32
C ALA A 334 30.86 0.42 1.74
N VAL A 335 31.25 0.05 0.52
CA VAL A 335 30.86 -1.21 -0.13
C VAL A 335 31.30 -2.45 0.67
N LEU A 336 32.48 -2.42 1.31
CA LEU A 336 32.98 -3.53 2.13
C LEU A 336 32.18 -3.69 3.43
N ALA A 337 31.73 -2.58 4.02
CA ALA A 337 30.89 -2.59 5.21
C ALA A 337 29.58 -3.37 4.95
N TYR A 338 28.87 -3.05 3.86
CA TYR A 338 27.66 -3.78 3.46
C TYR A 338 27.93 -5.24 3.04
N LEU A 339 29.09 -5.52 2.42
CA LEU A 339 29.52 -6.89 2.06
C LEU A 339 29.73 -7.77 3.30
N SER A 340 30.41 -7.24 4.32
CA SER A 340 30.65 -7.94 5.59
C SER A 340 29.34 -8.21 6.34
N ALA A 341 28.41 -7.25 6.35
CA ALA A 341 27.09 -7.40 6.93
C ALA A 341 26.26 -8.48 6.19
N GLY A 342 26.32 -8.53 4.85
CA GLY A 342 25.70 -9.58 4.06
C GLY A 342 26.25 -10.98 4.39
N LEU A 343 27.57 -11.12 4.45
CA LEU A 343 28.22 -12.38 4.83
C LEU A 343 27.84 -12.83 6.24
N ALA A 344 27.84 -11.93 7.23
CA ALA A 344 27.41 -12.22 8.59
C ALA A 344 25.95 -12.69 8.63
N LEU A 345 25.06 -12.08 7.85
CA LEU A 345 23.66 -12.49 7.72
C LEU A 345 23.54 -13.94 7.22
N THR A 346 24.35 -14.35 6.23
CA THR A 346 24.31 -15.73 5.72
C THR A 346 24.68 -16.79 6.78
N ALA A 347 25.60 -16.45 7.69
CA ALA A 347 26.01 -17.33 8.77
C ALA A 347 24.89 -17.47 9.83
N VAL A 348 24.23 -16.37 10.19
CA VAL A 348 23.16 -16.36 11.20
C VAL A 348 21.90 -17.06 10.70
N VAL A 349 21.50 -16.82 9.45
CA VAL A 349 20.25 -17.35 8.87
C VAL A 349 20.23 -18.88 8.80
N ARG A 350 21.39 -19.53 8.72
CA ARG A 350 21.51 -21.00 8.67
C ARG A 350 21.13 -21.71 9.97
N THR A 351 20.98 -21.00 11.09
CA THR A 351 20.88 -21.64 12.41
C THR A 351 19.50 -21.57 13.07
N ARG A 352 18.64 -20.59 12.75
CA ARG A 352 17.45 -20.30 13.59
C ARG A 352 16.16 -19.91 12.86
N LEU A 353 16.11 -19.90 11.54
CA LEU A 353 14.95 -19.37 10.78
C LEU A 353 14.13 -20.46 10.06
N PRO A 354 12.80 -20.28 9.93
CA PRO A 354 11.97 -21.17 9.12
C PRO A 354 12.43 -21.12 7.65
N ARG A 355 12.45 -22.30 7.00
CA ARG A 355 13.08 -22.51 5.67
C ARG A 355 12.71 -21.47 4.62
N ASN A 356 11.45 -21.00 4.58
CA ASN A 356 11.00 -20.01 3.61
C ASN A 356 11.52 -18.59 3.90
N ALA A 357 11.55 -18.17 5.17
CA ALA A 357 12.14 -16.88 5.54
C ALA A 357 13.65 -16.89 5.34
N ALA A 358 14.31 -18.03 5.63
CA ALA A 358 15.73 -18.22 5.39
C ALA A 358 16.10 -18.10 3.90
N ILE A 359 15.31 -18.71 3.00
CA ILE A 359 15.51 -18.55 1.54
C ILE A 359 15.39 -17.08 1.13
N GLY A 360 14.39 -16.35 1.65
CA GLY A 360 14.23 -14.92 1.36
C GLY A 360 15.43 -14.09 1.82
N ALA A 361 15.91 -14.31 3.04
CA ALA A 361 17.07 -13.62 3.59
C ALA A 361 18.37 -13.95 2.82
N LEU A 362 18.52 -15.19 2.34
CA LEU A 362 19.65 -15.58 1.48
C LEU A 362 19.60 -14.93 0.10
N VAL A 363 18.42 -14.80 -0.52
CA VAL A 363 18.23 -14.06 -1.78
C VAL A 363 18.59 -12.59 -1.60
N ALA A 364 18.16 -11.97 -0.50
CA ALA A 364 18.53 -10.59 -0.15
C ALA A 364 20.06 -10.45 0.00
N SER A 365 20.70 -11.35 0.73
CA SER A 365 22.16 -11.34 0.88
C SER A 365 22.88 -11.53 -0.46
N ALA A 366 22.42 -12.43 -1.31
CA ALA A 366 23.01 -12.64 -2.63
C ALA A 366 22.88 -11.40 -3.53
N ALA A 367 21.72 -10.72 -3.48
CA ALA A 367 21.50 -9.48 -4.21
C ALA A 367 22.43 -8.34 -3.74
N VAL A 368 22.63 -8.20 -2.43
CA VAL A 368 23.57 -7.21 -1.86
C VAL A 368 25.00 -7.50 -2.32
N VAL A 369 25.44 -8.76 -2.24
CA VAL A 369 26.78 -9.17 -2.66
C VAL A 369 26.98 -8.96 -4.17
N ALA A 370 26.00 -9.33 -4.99
CA ALA A 370 26.04 -9.12 -6.44
C ALA A 370 26.08 -7.62 -6.80
N GLY A 371 25.28 -6.80 -6.13
CA GLY A 371 25.26 -5.34 -6.31
C GLY A 371 26.61 -4.70 -5.92
N ALA A 372 27.19 -5.12 -4.80
CA ALA A 372 28.50 -4.68 -4.34
C ALA A 372 29.61 -5.02 -5.35
N LEU A 373 29.62 -6.25 -5.88
CA LEU A 373 30.58 -6.70 -6.89
C LEU A 373 30.42 -5.96 -8.22
N ALA A 374 29.17 -5.72 -8.66
CA ALA A 374 28.90 -4.96 -9.88
C ALA A 374 29.33 -3.48 -9.74
N GLY A 375 29.12 -2.88 -8.56
CA GLY A 375 29.57 -1.54 -8.24
C GLY A 375 31.10 -1.41 -8.23
N ALA A 376 31.80 -2.36 -7.61
CA ALA A 376 33.26 -2.43 -7.61
C ALA A 376 33.83 -2.57 -9.04
N ARG A 377 33.20 -3.42 -9.87
CA ARG A 377 33.60 -3.61 -11.27
C ARG A 377 33.40 -2.36 -12.12
N ARG A 378 32.25 -1.66 -12.01
CA ARG A 378 32.00 -0.41 -12.76
C ARG A 378 33.00 0.68 -12.39
N ARG A 379 33.35 0.82 -11.10
CA ARG A 379 34.37 1.78 -10.66
C ARG A 379 35.76 1.40 -11.16
N GLY A 380 36.13 0.13 -11.13
CA GLY A 380 37.40 -0.36 -11.73
C GLY A 380 37.48 -0.08 -13.23
N VAL A 381 36.39 -0.32 -13.97
CA VAL A 381 36.29 -0.02 -15.41
C VAL A 381 36.36 1.49 -15.68
N ALA A 382 35.66 2.31 -14.88
CA ALA A 382 35.73 3.78 -14.99
C ALA A 382 37.14 4.32 -14.67
N ALA A 383 37.82 3.77 -13.67
CA ALA A 383 39.19 4.13 -13.32
C ALA A 383 40.20 3.73 -14.41
N VAL A 384 39.96 2.61 -15.11
CA VAL A 384 40.77 2.16 -16.25
C VAL A 384 40.50 2.99 -17.52
N LEU A 385 39.27 3.44 -17.74
CA LEU A 385 38.89 4.31 -18.87
C LEU A 385 39.32 5.77 -18.68
N LEU A 386 39.28 6.30 -17.45
CA LEU A 386 39.66 7.68 -17.13
C LEU A 386 41.12 7.83 -16.69
N GLY A 387 41.78 6.72 -16.32
CA GLY A 387 43.18 6.66 -15.92
C GLY A 387 44.23 7.05 -16.98
N PRO A 388 43.99 6.90 -18.29
CA PRO A 388 44.93 7.37 -19.32
C PRO A 388 44.89 8.90 -19.47
N GLY A 389 43.70 9.52 -19.40
CA GLY A 389 43.52 10.96 -19.57
C GLY A 389 44.15 11.80 -18.45
N ARG A 390 44.08 11.31 -17.20
CA ARG A 390 44.70 12.01 -16.04
C ARG A 390 46.22 11.90 -15.99
N ARG A 391 46.83 10.90 -16.64
CA ARG A 391 48.29 10.76 -16.74
C ARG A 391 48.88 11.65 -17.82
N CYS A 392 48.23 11.79 -18.97
CA CYS A 392 48.66 12.72 -20.02
C CYS A 392 48.66 14.19 -19.57
N CYS A 393 47.66 14.64 -18.80
CA CYS A 393 47.66 16.02 -18.28
C CYS A 393 48.74 16.29 -17.22
N ARG A 394 49.22 15.26 -16.50
CA ARG A 394 50.32 15.42 -15.52
C ARG A 394 51.71 15.36 -16.16
N THR A 395 51.89 14.62 -17.26
CA THR A 395 53.17 14.57 -17.99
C THR A 395 53.36 15.74 -18.94
N CYS A 396 52.29 16.29 -19.54
CA CYS A 396 52.39 17.53 -20.34
C CYS A 396 52.73 18.78 -19.51
N GLY A 397 52.58 18.74 -18.18
CA GLY A 397 52.94 19.85 -17.29
C GLY A 397 54.40 19.86 -16.80
N ARG A 398 55.26 18.92 -17.23
CA ARG A 398 56.65 18.81 -16.74
C ARG A 398 57.72 18.60 -17.82
N GLY A 399 57.40 18.82 -19.09
CA GLY A 399 58.36 18.65 -20.20
C GLY A 399 58.56 19.93 -21.02
N SER A 400 59.29 20.91 -20.49
CA SER A 400 60.05 21.83 -21.34
C SER A 400 61.54 21.55 -21.11
N PRO A 401 62.23 20.87 -22.04
CA PRO A 401 63.65 21.02 -22.21
C PRO A 401 63.87 22.13 -23.24
N GLU A 402 64.66 23.14 -22.91
CA GLU A 402 65.78 23.60 -23.75
C GLU A 402 66.52 24.74 -23.06
N GLY A 403 67.77 24.48 -22.72
CA GLY A 403 68.75 25.52 -22.49
C GLY A 403 69.21 26.08 -23.84
N VAL A 404 69.16 27.39 -23.98
CA VAL A 404 69.92 28.14 -24.98
C VAL A 404 70.89 29.05 -24.21
N PRO A 405 72.21 29.00 -24.46
CA PRO A 405 73.17 29.86 -23.79
C PRO A 405 73.15 31.27 -24.39
N GLY A 406 73.34 32.27 -23.52
CA GLY A 406 73.04 33.67 -23.78
C GLY A 406 73.86 34.36 -24.88
N ARG A 407 73.27 35.44 -25.41
CA ARG A 407 73.99 36.61 -25.93
C ARG A 407 73.27 37.87 -25.47
N HIS A 408 74.08 38.73 -24.85
CA HIS A 408 73.89 40.14 -24.56
C HIS A 408 73.03 40.88 -25.59
N TRP A 409 72.14 41.76 -25.14
CA TRP A 409 72.21 43.23 -25.38
C TRP A 409 71.42 43.94 -24.27
N ALA A 410 72.06 44.94 -23.68
CA ALA A 410 71.55 45.82 -22.65
C ALA A 410 70.75 46.98 -23.25
N SER A 411 69.75 47.50 -22.53
CA SER A 411 69.37 48.91 -22.37
C SER A 411 68.04 48.97 -21.60
N THR A 412 68.02 49.42 -20.33
CA THR A 412 67.57 50.76 -19.89
C THR A 412 66.16 51.10 -20.40
N LEU A 413 65.12 51.44 -19.64
CA LEU A 413 64.97 52.17 -18.37
C LEU A 413 63.41 52.22 -18.12
N PRO A 414 62.83 52.99 -17.17
CA PRO A 414 61.79 52.48 -16.26
C PRO A 414 60.48 53.33 -16.18
N TRP A 415 59.60 52.96 -15.23
CA TRP A 415 58.56 53.77 -14.53
C TRP A 415 57.28 54.22 -15.28
N THR A 416 56.15 53.74 -14.71
CA THR A 416 54.82 54.37 -14.44
C THR A 416 53.97 55.03 -15.54
N GLY A 417 52.68 54.66 -15.48
CA GLY A 417 51.50 55.38 -15.96
C GLY A 417 50.25 54.66 -15.46
#